data_AF-A0A7R9WYD3-F1
#
_entry.id   AF-A0A7R9WYD3-F1
#
_cell.length_a   1.000
_cell.length_b   1.000
_cell.length_c   1.000
_cell.angle_alpha   90.00
_cell.angle_beta   90.00
_cell.angle_gamma   90.00
#
_symmetry.space_group_name_H-M   'P 1'
#
loop_
_entity.id
_entity.type
_entity.pdbx_description
1 polymer ?
#
loop_
_entity_poly.entity_id
_entity_poly.type
_entity_poly.pdbx_seq_one_letter_code
_entity_poly.pdbx_strand_id
1 'polypeptide(L)'
;RHFEALDLDVRALQLMNGFPKSWFIPRIVKSMLKIRSFMKKNTNDDILSMPLMTDPRKIFAMKISADLAQRAQIVHNMPVMMLNLCKMVCRTIKYGICQDSSSAFVTYGFLMGA
;
A
#
# COMPACT_ATOMS: atom_id res chain seq x y z
N ARG A 1 -4.16 -5.51 22.57
CA ARG A 1 -2.91 -5.93 21.88
C ARG A 1 -2.92 -5.62 20.38
N HIS A 2 -3.70 -6.31 19.52
CA HIS A 2 -3.66 -6.02 18.06
C HIS A 2 -4.22 -4.65 17.65
N PHE A 3 -5.26 -4.16 18.33
CA PHE A 3 -5.80 -2.81 18.10
C PHE A 3 -4.81 -1.69 18.45
N GLU A 4 -4.07 -1.84 19.56
CA GLU A 4 -3.06 -0.86 19.98
C GLU A 4 -1.85 -0.88 19.04
N ALA A 5 -1.43 -2.07 18.60
CA ALA A 5 -0.39 -2.21 17.59
C ALA A 5 -0.80 -1.61 16.24
N LEU A 6 -2.07 -1.76 15.83
CA LEU A 6 -2.61 -1.13 14.63
C LEU A 6 -2.54 0.41 14.72
N ASP A 7 -2.93 0.99 15.85
CA ASP A 7 -2.86 2.45 16.03
C ASP A 7 -1.40 2.94 16.03
N LEU A 8 -0.49 2.17 16.61
CA LEU A 8 0.94 2.47 16.61
C LEU A 8 1.53 2.48 15.19
N ASP A 9 1.15 1.53 14.33
CA ASP A 9 1.56 1.52 12.93
C ASP A 9 1.01 2.70 12.15
N VAL A 10 -0.26 3.04 12.38
CA VAL A 10 -0.90 4.19 11.73
C VAL A 10 -0.16 5.47 12.13
N ARG A 11 0.21 5.63 13.41
CA ARG A 11 1.01 6.75 13.90
C ARG A 11 2.43 6.75 13.32
N ALA A 12 3.09 5.60 13.25
CA ALA A 12 4.41 5.48 12.64
C ALA A 12 4.40 5.89 11.16
N LEU A 13 3.39 5.43 10.40
CA LEU A 13 3.20 5.79 9.00
C LEU A 13 2.76 7.25 8.81
N GLN A 14 2.06 7.84 9.77
CA GLN A 14 1.75 9.28 9.80
C GLN A 14 3.02 10.11 9.91
N LEU A 15 3.89 9.77 10.85
CA LEU A 15 5.17 10.46 11.09
C LEU A 15 6.13 10.32 9.91
N MET A 16 6.15 9.16 9.26
CA MET A 16 7.10 8.88 8.19
C MET A 16 6.64 9.30 6.79
N ASN A 17 5.33 9.32 6.50
CA ASN A 17 4.85 9.52 5.13
C ASN A 17 3.35 9.87 4.98
N GLY A 18 2.78 10.67 5.90
CA GLY A 18 1.48 11.32 5.69
C GLY A 18 0.31 10.33 5.50
N PHE A 19 0.29 9.25 6.27
CA PHE A 19 -0.86 8.36 6.32
C PHE A 19 -2.10 9.12 6.84
N PRO A 20 -3.30 9.02 6.24
CA PRO A 20 -4.39 9.92 6.57
C PRO A 20 -4.97 9.55 7.95
N LYS A 21 -5.32 10.55 8.77
CA LYS A 21 -6.08 10.33 10.00
C LYS A 21 -7.52 9.84 9.75
N SER A 22 -8.04 10.04 8.55
CA SER A 22 -9.42 9.71 8.19
C SER A 22 -9.51 8.80 6.97
N TRP A 23 -10.32 7.74 7.14
CA TRP A 23 -10.47 6.59 6.25
C TRP A 23 -11.47 6.82 5.11
N PHE A 24 -11.46 8.03 4.53
CA PHE A 24 -12.48 8.44 3.56
C PHE A 24 -12.44 7.58 2.29
N ILE A 25 -13.56 6.91 2.01
CA ILE A 25 -13.82 6.10 0.80
C ILE A 25 -13.39 6.83 -0.50
N PRO A 26 -13.62 8.15 -0.68
CA PRO A 26 -13.12 8.87 -1.86
C PRO A 26 -11.60 8.79 -2.08
N ARG A 27 -10.79 8.70 -1.01
CA ARG A 27 -9.32 8.57 -1.13
C ARG A 27 -8.90 7.17 -1.59
N ILE A 28 -9.65 6.15 -1.19
CA ILE A 28 -9.47 4.77 -1.67
C ILE A 28 -9.75 4.74 -3.17
N VAL A 29 -10.92 5.25 -3.59
CA VAL A 29 -11.32 5.33 -5.01
C VAL A 29 -10.29 6.10 -5.85
N LYS A 30 -9.82 7.25 -5.38
CA LYS A 30 -8.77 8.02 -6.08
C LYS A 30 -7.48 7.22 -6.25
N SER A 31 -7.09 6.45 -5.23
CA SER A 31 -5.90 5.61 -5.29
C SER A 31 -6.10 4.46 -6.27
N MET A 32 -7.26 3.80 -6.25
CA MET A 32 -7.64 2.76 -7.20
C MET A 32 -7.62 3.25 -8.65
N LEU A 33 -8.19 4.42 -8.93
CA LEU A 33 -8.17 5.03 -10.26
C LEU A 33 -6.74 5.31 -10.75
N LYS A 34 -5.87 5.80 -9.85
CA LYS A 34 -4.46 6.03 -10.16
C LYS A 34 -3.73 4.72 -10.49
N ILE A 35 -3.96 3.67 -9.70
CA ILE A 35 -3.41 2.33 -9.93
C ILE A 35 -3.89 1.80 -11.28
N ARG A 36 -5.21 1.80 -11.52
CA ARG A 36 -5.79 1.34 -12.77
C ARG A 36 -5.26 2.10 -13.98
N SER A 37 -5.11 3.41 -13.88
CA SER A 37 -4.55 4.23 -14.96
C SER A 37 -3.07 3.91 -15.22
N PHE A 38 -2.27 3.72 -14.19
CA PHE A 38 -0.87 3.32 -14.33
C PHE A 38 -0.77 1.94 -15.01
N MET A 39 -1.54 0.96 -14.56
CA MET A 39 -1.49 -0.40 -15.10
C MET A 39 -2.03 -0.49 -16.54
N LYS A 40 -3.00 0.36 -16.92
CA LYS A 40 -3.44 0.45 -18.33
C LYS A 40 -2.37 1.04 -19.26
N LYS A 41 -1.42 1.79 -18.72
CA LYS A 41 -0.38 2.48 -19.51
C LYS A 41 0.93 1.73 -19.59
N ASN A 42 1.14 0.71 -18.74
CA ASN A 42 2.39 -0.03 -18.63
C ASN A 42 2.11 -1.50 -18.91
N THR A 43 2.98 -2.13 -19.70
CA THR A 43 2.95 -3.57 -19.94
C THR A 43 3.42 -4.33 -18.70
N ASN A 44 3.23 -5.65 -18.68
CA ASN A 44 3.78 -6.49 -17.62
C ASN A 44 5.31 -6.38 -17.55
N ASP A 45 5.98 -6.23 -18.70
CA ASP A 45 7.43 -6.06 -18.76
C ASP A 45 7.88 -4.72 -18.19
N ASP A 46 7.11 -3.65 -18.42
CA ASP A 46 7.36 -2.33 -17.79
C ASP A 46 7.21 -2.39 -16.25
N ILE A 47 6.28 -3.22 -15.77
CA ILE A 47 6.06 -3.43 -14.34
C ILE A 47 7.20 -4.26 -13.73
N LEU A 48 7.67 -5.30 -14.43
CA LEU A 48 8.78 -6.14 -13.96
C LEU A 48 10.13 -5.42 -14.02
N SER A 49 10.29 -4.46 -14.94
CA SER A 49 11.49 -3.63 -15.08
C SER A 49 11.50 -2.39 -14.20
N MET A 50 10.54 -2.22 -13.28
CA MET A 50 10.54 -1.09 -12.36
C MET A 50 11.82 -1.07 -11.51
N PRO A 51 12.37 0.13 -11.25
CA PRO A 51 13.61 0.25 -10.49
C PRO A 51 13.45 -0.31 -9.07
N LEU A 52 14.54 -0.76 -8.47
CA LEU A 52 14.54 -1.14 -7.07
C LEU A 52 14.39 0.10 -6.18
N MET A 53 13.59 -0.03 -5.14
CA MET A 53 13.46 0.99 -4.11
C MET A 53 14.76 1.02 -3.29
N THR A 54 15.53 2.11 -3.37
CA THR A 54 16.83 2.25 -2.70
C THR A 54 16.79 3.05 -1.40
N ASP A 55 15.75 3.86 -1.21
CA ASP A 55 15.63 4.72 -0.03
C ASP A 55 15.20 3.90 1.20
N PRO A 56 16.06 3.77 2.23
CA PRO A 56 15.78 2.94 3.39
C PRO A 56 14.55 3.41 4.18
N ARG A 57 14.22 4.70 4.15
CA ARG A 57 13.00 5.21 4.83
C ARG A 57 11.75 4.75 4.11
N LYS A 58 11.79 4.66 2.78
CA LYS A 58 10.65 4.20 1.96
C LYS A 58 10.47 2.69 2.08
N ILE A 59 11.57 1.93 2.11
CA ILE A 59 11.56 0.49 2.37
C ILE A 59 10.98 0.22 3.76
N PHE A 60 11.44 0.95 4.78
CA PHE A 60 10.90 0.80 6.14
C PHE A 60 9.40 1.16 6.20
N ALA A 61 8.96 2.18 5.46
CA ALA A 61 7.54 2.52 5.34
C ALA A 61 6.72 1.41 4.66
N MET A 62 7.29 0.69 3.71
CA MET A 62 6.65 -0.47 3.07
C MET A 62 6.51 -1.63 4.03
N LYS A 63 7.55 -1.92 4.83
CA LYS A 63 7.51 -2.93 5.89
C LYS A 63 6.42 -2.66 6.93
N ILE A 64 6.36 -1.43 7.47
CA ILE A 64 5.30 -1.07 8.43
C ILE A 64 3.91 -1.16 7.76
N SER A 65 3.81 -0.80 6.48
CA SER A 65 2.56 -0.96 5.74
C SER A 65 2.17 -2.43 5.57
N ALA A 66 3.10 -3.35 5.30
CA ALA A 66 2.79 -4.77 5.22
C ALA A 66 2.25 -5.31 6.55
N ASP A 67 2.92 -4.96 7.65
CA ASP A 67 2.49 -5.29 9.00
C ASP A 67 1.10 -4.70 9.33
N LEU A 68 0.86 -3.44 8.97
CA LEU A 68 -0.44 -2.78 9.16
C LEU A 68 -1.55 -3.52 8.40
N ALA A 69 -1.29 -3.97 7.17
CA ALA A 69 -2.27 -4.71 6.39
C ALA A 69 -2.64 -6.04 7.08
N GLN A 70 -1.62 -6.79 7.55
CA GLN A 70 -1.83 -8.04 8.26
C GLN A 70 -2.60 -7.82 9.56
N ARG A 71 -2.24 -6.80 10.34
CA ARG A 71 -2.95 -6.46 11.59
C ARG A 71 -4.38 -6.00 11.33
N ALA A 72 -4.60 -5.19 10.29
CA ALA A 72 -5.94 -4.75 9.88
C ALA A 72 -6.83 -5.93 9.46
N GLN A 73 -6.27 -6.94 8.79
CA GLN A 73 -6.97 -8.18 8.45
C GLN A 73 -7.40 -8.95 9.70
N ILE A 74 -6.50 -9.12 10.67
CA ILE A 74 -6.77 -9.83 11.93
C ILE A 74 -7.92 -9.17 12.72
N VAL A 75 -7.98 -7.84 12.73
CA VAL A 75 -9.05 -7.10 13.44
C VAL A 75 -10.27 -6.81 12.56
N HIS A 76 -10.37 -7.45 11.38
CA HIS A 76 -11.46 -7.27 10.41
C HIS A 76 -11.73 -5.82 9.98
N ASN A 77 -10.71 -4.96 10.01
CA ASN A 77 -10.82 -3.55 9.60
C ASN A 77 -10.52 -3.39 8.11
N MET A 78 -11.47 -3.83 7.27
CA MET A 78 -11.33 -3.87 5.82
C MET A 78 -11.04 -2.50 5.16
N PRO A 79 -11.66 -1.38 5.56
CA PRO A 79 -11.34 -0.07 4.97
C PRO A 79 -9.89 0.37 5.19
N VAL A 80 -9.34 0.11 6.38
CA VAL A 80 -7.94 0.41 6.71
C VAL A 80 -7.00 -0.44 5.87
N MET A 81 -7.29 -1.74 5.80
CA MET A 81 -6.53 -2.69 5.01
C MET A 81 -6.48 -2.25 3.55
N MET A 82 -7.64 -1.99 2.93
CA MET A 82 -7.73 -1.60 1.52
C MET A 82 -7.04 -0.28 1.21
N LEU A 83 -7.22 0.74 2.07
CA LEU A 83 -6.53 2.02 1.89
C LEU A 83 -5.01 1.87 1.97
N ASN A 84 -4.54 1.08 2.93
CA ASN A 84 -3.11 0.85 3.13
C ASN A 84 -2.50 0.07 1.95
N LEU A 85 -3.15 -0.98 1.49
CA LEU A 85 -2.70 -1.75 0.32
C LEU A 85 -2.67 -0.86 -0.94
N CYS A 86 -3.70 -0.05 -1.19
CA CYS A 86 -3.68 0.92 -2.30
C CYS A 86 -2.49 1.89 -2.19
N LYS A 87 -2.16 2.35 -0.98
CA LYS A 87 -0.97 3.19 -0.76
C LYS A 87 0.34 2.44 -0.99
N MET A 88 0.43 1.16 -0.63
CA MET A 88 1.60 0.32 -0.95
C MET A 88 1.82 0.20 -2.46
N VAL A 89 0.76 -0.01 -3.23
CA VAL A 89 0.84 0.00 -4.70
C VAL A 89 1.28 1.36 -5.22
N CYS A 90 0.69 2.45 -4.73
CA CYS A 90 1.07 3.80 -5.15
C CYS A 90 2.53 4.14 -4.81
N ARG A 91 3.06 3.65 -3.68
CA ARG A 91 4.47 3.81 -3.29
C ARG A 91 5.39 2.97 -4.17
N THR A 92 4.99 1.75 -4.49
CA THR A 92 5.73 0.87 -5.41
C THR A 92 5.82 1.51 -6.80
N ILE A 93 4.69 1.98 -7.32
CA ILE A 93 4.63 2.72 -8.60
C ILE A 93 5.54 3.95 -8.61
N LYS A 94 5.60 4.70 -7.50
CA LYS A 94 6.32 5.97 -7.44
C LYS A 94 7.82 5.81 -7.15
N TYR A 95 8.20 4.81 -6.36
CA TYR A 95 9.54 4.72 -5.77
C TYR A 95 10.27 3.42 -6.10
N GLY A 96 9.66 2.52 -6.86
CA GLY A 96 10.25 1.25 -7.24
C GLY A 96 9.81 0.07 -6.38
N ILE A 97 10.29 -1.11 -6.72
CA ILE A 97 9.95 -2.40 -6.10
C ILE A 97 10.82 -2.66 -4.88
N CYS A 98 10.24 -3.22 -3.83
CA CYS A 98 10.95 -3.81 -2.70
C CYS A 98 10.34 -5.18 -2.34
N GLN A 99 10.93 -5.90 -1.39
CA GLN A 99 10.43 -7.22 -0.95
C GLN A 99 8.95 -7.18 -0.53
N ASP A 100 8.55 -6.11 0.15
CA ASP A 100 7.17 -5.88 0.63
C ASP A 100 6.20 -5.40 -0.49
N SER A 101 6.70 -5.15 -1.71
CA SER A 101 5.85 -4.80 -2.86
C SER A 101 5.06 -6.01 -3.38
N SER A 102 5.42 -7.25 -2.99
CA SER A 102 4.65 -8.46 -3.31
C SER A 102 3.19 -8.36 -2.85
N SER A 103 2.94 -7.87 -1.64
CA SER A 103 1.58 -7.61 -1.12
C SER A 103 0.82 -6.58 -1.95
N ALA A 104 1.53 -5.62 -2.56
CA ALA A 104 0.96 -4.63 -3.45
C ALA A 104 0.48 -5.27 -4.77
N PHE A 105 1.27 -6.20 -5.35
CA PHE A 105 0.87 -6.93 -6.56
C PHE A 105 -0.29 -7.90 -6.32
N VAL A 106 -0.35 -8.56 -5.15
CA VAL A 106 -1.52 -9.39 -4.76
C VAL A 106 -2.78 -8.53 -4.67
N THR A 107 -2.67 -7.35 -4.05
CA THR A 107 -3.78 -6.38 -3.97
C THR A 107 -4.24 -5.96 -5.36
N TYR A 108 -3.30 -5.71 -6.27
CA TYR A 108 -3.61 -5.42 -7.66
C TYR A 108 -4.40 -6.54 -8.33
N GLY A 109 -3.94 -7.79 -8.20
CA GLY A 109 -4.62 -8.96 -8.76
C GLY A 109 -6.06 -9.08 -8.24
N PHE A 110 -6.25 -8.86 -6.94
CA PHE A 110 -7.58 -8.83 -6.33
C PHE A 110 -8.45 -7.69 -6.85
N LEU A 111 -7.88 -6.51 -7.11
CA LEU A 111 -8.59 -5.32 -7.60
C LEU A 111 -9.01 -5.42 -9.07
N MET A 112 -8.28 -6.19 -9.88
CA MET A 112 -8.58 -6.41 -11.29
C MET A 112 -9.45 -7.64 -11.54
N GLY A 113 -9.41 -8.63 -10.64
CA GLY A 113 -10.25 -9.83 -10.71
C GLY A 113 -11.66 -9.66 -10.16
N ALA A 114 -11.93 -8.57 -9.44
CA ALA A 114 -13.26 -8.17 -8.96
C ALA A 114 -13.91 -7.15 -9.90
#